data_AF-A0A9N9SJF8-F1
#
_entry.id   AF-A0A9N9SJF8-F1
#
_cell.length_a   1.000
_cell.length_b   1.000
_cell.length_c   1.000
_cell.angle_alpha   90.00
_cell.angle_beta   90.00
_cell.angle_gamma   90.00
#
_symmetry.space_group_name_H-M   'P 1'
#
loop_
_entity.id
_entity.type
_entity.pdbx_description
1 polymer ?
#
loop_
_entity_poly.entity_id
_entity_poly.type
_entity_poly.pdbx_seq_one_letter_code
_entity_poly.pdbx_strand_id
1 'polypeptide(L)'
;MFNCPAIPYCTFFNSNVCHVCKTFDKPLKRCSSCKVMVYCSTDHQRSDWKYHKELCLIIKSASDTYKESVNTFADLLNDQYLKHIYWQEKLKRKLYDFEMQMWMFPRFCAVCYSQEATIFCAKCHNISYCSEEHKKHHQSQHEMHCNELKLSLEMDLFTFSQSLPDHYLEVSPNDIEDSISALPENLKQLMSMYDENYSTENVKDIGPHIIQIRKSQVIAPVATIIYGLEGSGFLSDRIFPKEELVVHLVGADITEMGLLWRIMSELPFHWIKNLRNFEYFIIGPDLNHSGTTDKFTNQLCLSCKSKKSTTRITFHEQLYHNIVGILKKPDVVVALNSGLHEFSNHPEDTWKDSIPFLCQSPGVPLILTAYTKEEIIADINIVRKANKKVKVLVEPHRNPFSNLKPLRNFSSDIDPIYYINGFIAVLLKY
;
A
#
# COMPACT_ATOMS: atom_id res chain seq x y z
N MET A 1 -5.27 -4.77 8.83
CA MET A 1 -6.52 -3.99 8.85
C MET A 1 -7.47 -4.59 9.87
N PHE A 2 -7.80 -3.86 10.94
CA PHE A 2 -8.85 -4.26 11.89
C PHE A 2 -10.11 -3.46 11.55
N ASN A 3 -11.02 -4.05 10.78
CA ASN A 3 -12.31 -3.42 10.47
C ASN A 3 -13.19 -3.38 11.73
N CYS A 4 -13.83 -2.23 11.99
CA CYS A 4 -14.81 -2.09 13.07
C CYS A 4 -16.06 -2.92 12.73
N PRO A 5 -16.35 -4.03 13.43
CA PRO A 5 -17.33 -5.01 12.94
C PRO A 5 -18.79 -4.59 13.14
N ALA A 6 -19.07 -3.43 13.74
CA ALA A 6 -20.41 -3.08 14.23
C ALA A 6 -21.07 -1.85 13.59
N ILE A 7 -20.40 -1.11 12.69
CA ILE A 7 -20.87 0.21 12.23
C ILE A 7 -20.56 0.44 10.74
N PRO A 8 -21.58 0.49 9.86
CA PRO A 8 -21.38 0.60 8.41
C PRO A 8 -20.61 1.83 7.92
N TYR A 9 -20.61 2.92 8.67
CA TYR A 9 -19.91 4.16 8.29
C TYR A 9 -18.50 4.31 8.86
N CYS A 10 -18.03 3.36 9.67
CA CYS A 10 -16.66 3.36 10.20
C CYS A 10 -15.64 2.75 9.21
N THR A 11 -15.83 2.98 7.91
CA THR A 11 -14.95 2.49 6.84
C THR A 11 -13.70 3.35 6.64
N PHE A 12 -13.83 4.66 6.82
CA PHE A 12 -12.71 5.62 6.77
C PHE A 12 -13.03 6.91 7.53
N PHE A 13 -12.00 7.68 7.83
CA PHE A 13 -12.04 9.01 8.43
C PHE A 13 -11.42 10.06 7.50
N ASN A 14 -12.14 11.17 7.33
CA ASN A 14 -11.63 12.41 6.77
C ASN A 14 -12.16 13.56 7.64
N SER A 15 -11.25 14.46 8.02
CA SER A 15 -11.55 15.52 8.99
C SER A 15 -12.44 16.64 8.45
N ASN A 16 -12.75 16.66 7.16
CA ASN A 16 -13.59 17.64 6.46
C ASN A 16 -14.82 17.02 5.80
N VAL A 17 -15.20 15.80 6.19
CA VAL A 17 -16.34 15.06 5.65
C VAL A 17 -17.20 14.55 6.80
N CYS A 18 -18.53 14.61 6.67
CA CYS A 18 -19.41 14.12 7.73
C CYS A 18 -19.09 12.65 8.06
N HIS A 19 -18.83 12.34 9.32
CA HIS A 19 -18.41 10.98 9.70
C HIS A 19 -19.45 9.91 9.36
N VAL A 20 -20.75 10.24 9.43
CA VAL A 20 -21.85 9.29 9.27
C VAL A 20 -22.23 9.08 7.79
N CYS A 21 -22.64 10.14 7.09
CA CYS A 21 -23.14 10.01 5.71
C CYS A 21 -22.10 10.34 4.63
N LYS A 22 -20.89 10.71 5.03
CA LYS A 22 -19.77 11.08 4.14
C LYS A 22 -20.02 12.24 3.17
N THR A 23 -21.06 13.07 3.40
CA THR A 23 -21.25 14.32 2.65
C THR A 23 -20.29 15.41 3.11
N PHE A 24 -19.94 16.30 2.20
CA PHE A 24 -19.26 17.58 2.43
C PHE A 24 -20.01 18.76 1.79
N ASP A 25 -21.25 18.54 1.32
CA ASP A 25 -22.11 19.54 0.66
C ASP A 25 -22.89 20.42 1.65
N LYS A 26 -22.74 20.14 2.95
CA LYS A 26 -23.43 20.84 4.04
C LYS A 26 -22.42 21.41 5.03
N PRO A 27 -22.74 22.52 5.71
CA PRO A 27 -21.92 23.00 6.82
C PRO A 27 -21.72 21.90 7.86
N LEU A 28 -20.47 21.62 8.19
CA LEU A 28 -20.10 20.59 9.15
C LEU A 28 -19.77 21.22 10.50
N LYS A 29 -20.28 20.62 11.59
CA LYS A 29 -19.97 21.01 12.97
C LYS A 29 -19.03 20.00 13.60
N ARG A 30 -17.97 20.50 14.24
CA ARG A 30 -17.06 19.68 15.04
C ARG A 30 -17.75 19.21 16.32
N CYS A 31 -17.43 18.00 16.76
CA CYS A 31 -17.78 17.53 18.09
C CYS A 31 -17.24 18.52 19.13
N SER A 32 -18.11 19.03 20.00
CA SER A 32 -17.74 20.08 20.97
C SER A 32 -16.74 19.60 22.02
N SER A 33 -16.65 18.29 22.25
CA SER A 33 -15.76 17.66 23.22
C SER A 33 -14.39 17.34 22.62
N CYS A 34 -14.30 16.41 21.66
CA CYS A 34 -13.02 15.95 21.12
C CYS A 34 -12.44 16.83 20.00
N LYS A 35 -13.26 17.69 19.37
CA LYS A 35 -12.89 18.55 18.21
C LYS A 35 -12.37 17.84 16.95
N VAL A 36 -12.22 16.52 16.95
CA VAL A 36 -11.73 15.71 15.82
C VAL A 36 -12.85 15.37 14.83
N MET A 37 -13.98 14.86 15.32
CA MET A 37 -15.08 14.38 14.47
C MET A 37 -15.96 15.53 13.98
N VAL A 38 -16.51 15.38 12.77
CA VAL A 38 -17.41 16.38 12.17
C VAL A 38 -18.71 15.77 11.65
N TYR A 39 -19.81 16.50 11.82
CA TYR A 39 -21.14 16.05 11.47
C TYR A 39 -21.91 17.14 10.70
N CYS A 40 -22.71 16.75 9.71
CA CYS A 40 -23.58 17.69 8.99
C CYS A 40 -24.87 18.03 9.74
N SER A 41 -25.21 17.30 10.81
CA SER A 41 -26.41 17.53 11.62
C SER A 41 -26.24 17.03 13.05
N THR A 42 -27.07 17.54 13.95
CA THR A 42 -27.19 17.04 15.33
C THR A 42 -27.68 15.59 15.37
N ASP A 43 -28.46 15.17 14.38
CA ASP A 43 -28.99 13.81 14.31
C ASP A 43 -27.88 12.80 14.00
N HIS A 44 -26.99 13.11 13.04
CA HIS A 44 -25.81 12.28 12.79
C HIS A 44 -24.86 12.24 13.99
N GLN A 45 -24.69 13.36 14.69
CA GLN A 45 -23.91 13.37 15.93
C GLN A 45 -24.56 12.48 17.01
N ARG A 46 -25.87 12.55 17.20
CA ARG A 46 -26.61 11.71 18.17
C ARG A 46 -26.56 10.24 17.81
N SER A 47 -26.71 9.90 16.52
CA SER A 47 -26.66 8.51 16.06
C SER A 47 -25.29 7.87 16.25
N ASP A 48 -24.23 8.66 16.09
CA ASP A 48 -22.84 8.23 16.28
C ASP A 48 -22.43 8.20 17.76
N TRP A 49 -23.07 8.99 18.62
CA TRP A 49 -22.69 9.13 20.03
C TRP A 49 -22.59 7.79 20.78
N LYS A 50 -23.47 6.83 20.49
CA LYS A 50 -23.42 5.49 21.10
C LYS A 50 -22.10 4.74 20.84
N TYR A 51 -21.39 5.08 19.77
CA TYR A 51 -20.12 4.47 19.39
C TYR A 51 -18.95 5.41 19.65
N HIS A 52 -19.11 6.70 19.31
CA HIS A 52 -18.07 7.70 19.47
C HIS A 52 -17.80 8.05 20.92
N LYS A 53 -18.75 7.93 21.86
CA LYS A 53 -18.63 8.46 23.24
C LYS A 53 -17.35 8.01 23.95
N GLU A 54 -17.04 6.72 23.94
CA GLU A 54 -15.84 6.19 24.61
C GLU A 54 -14.57 6.82 24.03
N LEU A 55 -14.40 6.71 22.71
CA LEU A 55 -13.25 7.29 22.01
C LEU A 55 -13.18 8.81 22.17
N CYS A 56 -14.31 9.51 22.14
CA CYS A 56 -14.41 10.96 22.33
C CYS A 56 -13.82 11.42 23.66
N LEU A 57 -14.14 10.71 24.74
CA LEU A 57 -13.63 11.01 26.07
C LEU A 57 -12.12 10.77 26.14
N ILE A 58 -11.63 9.71 25.50
CA ILE A 58 -10.20 9.39 25.43
C ILE A 58 -9.43 10.45 24.63
N ILE A 59 -9.94 10.86 23.46
CA ILE A 59 -9.34 11.91 22.63
C ILE A 59 -9.26 13.23 23.41
N LYS A 60 -10.35 13.61 24.08
CA LYS A 60 -10.38 14.81 24.90
C LYS A 60 -9.36 14.72 26.03
N SER A 61 -9.34 13.60 26.78
CA SER A 61 -8.39 13.39 27.87
C SER A 61 -6.94 13.43 27.39
N ALA A 62 -6.64 12.86 26.22
CA ALA A 62 -5.31 12.93 25.62
C ALA A 62 -4.91 14.37 25.31
N SER A 63 -5.82 15.16 24.73
CA SER A 63 -5.58 16.58 24.41
C SER A 63 -5.41 17.44 25.67
N ASP A 64 -6.11 17.11 26.76
CA ASP A 64 -5.95 17.78 28.06
C ASP A 64 -4.63 17.41 28.75
N THR A 65 -4.11 16.20 28.47
CA THR A 65 -2.85 15.69 29.04
C THR A 65 -1.64 16.25 28.29
N TYR A 66 -1.67 16.20 26.96
CA TYR A 66 -0.61 16.65 26.07
C TYR A 66 -0.94 18.05 25.55
N LYS A 67 -0.50 19.08 26.29
CA LYS A 67 -0.71 20.51 25.96
C LYS A 67 0.51 21.16 25.30
N GLU A 68 1.42 20.36 24.77
CA GLU A 68 2.65 20.88 24.17
C GLU A 68 2.34 21.74 22.95
N SER A 69 3.11 22.82 22.79
CA SER A 69 3.02 23.67 21.61
C SER A 69 3.64 22.93 20.42
N VAL A 70 2.83 22.61 19.43
CA VAL A 70 3.29 22.08 18.14
C VAL A 70 3.78 23.24 17.29
N ASN A 71 5.09 23.35 17.09
CA ASN A 71 5.69 24.42 16.29
C ASN A 71 6.37 23.90 15.01
N THR A 72 6.79 22.65 15.01
CA THR A 72 7.42 21.97 13.88
C THR A 72 6.66 20.72 13.48
N PHE A 73 6.95 20.19 12.29
CA PHE A 73 6.41 18.91 11.85
C PHE A 73 6.84 17.74 12.76
N ALA A 74 8.08 17.77 13.26
CA ALA A 74 8.58 16.77 14.20
C ALA A 74 7.77 16.79 15.51
N ASP A 75 7.43 17.97 16.03
CA ASP A 75 6.56 18.10 17.21
C ASP A 75 5.17 17.51 16.94
N LEU A 76 4.62 17.76 15.75
CA LEU A 76 3.31 17.23 15.34
C LEU A 76 3.32 15.70 15.31
N LEU A 77 4.33 15.11 14.67
CA LEU A 77 4.49 13.66 14.61
C LEU A 77 4.62 13.07 16.01
N ASN A 78 5.44 13.66 16.88
CA ASN A 78 5.60 13.20 18.25
C ASN A 78 4.27 13.25 19.03
N ASP A 79 3.54 14.36 18.96
CA ASP A 79 2.20 14.51 19.57
C ASP A 79 1.21 13.45 19.05
N GLN A 80 1.23 13.19 17.75
CA GLN A 80 0.40 12.17 17.10
C GLN A 80 0.73 10.75 17.61
N TYR A 81 2.01 10.38 17.70
CA TYR A 81 2.45 9.09 18.24
C TYR A 81 2.09 8.91 19.72
N LEU A 82 2.28 9.95 20.54
CA LEU A 82 1.89 9.92 21.96
C LEU A 82 0.38 9.71 22.13
N LYS A 83 -0.43 10.37 21.30
CA LYS A 83 -1.89 10.16 21.27
C LYS A 83 -2.24 8.74 20.84
N HIS A 84 -1.60 8.21 19.80
CA HIS A 84 -1.80 6.84 19.35
C HIS A 84 -1.58 5.81 20.47
N ILE A 85 -0.45 5.91 21.18
CA ILE A 85 -0.12 5.03 22.31
C ILE A 85 -1.17 5.18 23.41
N TYR A 86 -1.46 6.42 23.82
CA TYR A 86 -2.42 6.71 24.87
C TYR A 86 -3.83 6.16 24.57
N TRP A 87 -4.29 6.28 23.32
CA TRP A 87 -5.62 5.81 22.93
C TRP A 87 -5.72 4.29 23.08
N GLN A 88 -4.71 3.54 22.64
CA GLN A 88 -4.68 2.08 22.77
C GLN A 88 -4.61 1.63 24.23
N GLU A 89 -3.80 2.29 25.05
CA GLU A 89 -3.71 1.99 26.49
C GLU A 89 -5.06 2.16 27.20
N LYS A 90 -5.79 3.23 26.87
CA LYS A 90 -7.12 3.49 27.45
C LYS A 90 -8.20 2.57 26.91
N LEU A 91 -8.15 2.25 25.62
CA LEU A 91 -9.12 1.35 24.97
C LEU A 91 -8.87 -0.13 25.29
N LYS A 92 -7.66 -0.51 25.73
CA LYS A 92 -7.26 -1.90 25.99
C LYS A 92 -7.40 -2.80 24.76
N ARG A 93 -7.29 -2.23 23.57
CA ARG A 93 -7.33 -2.92 22.27
C ARG A 93 -6.54 -2.15 21.22
N LYS A 94 -6.22 -2.82 20.12
CA LYS A 94 -5.73 -2.14 18.90
C LYS A 94 -6.80 -1.18 18.37
N LEU A 95 -6.35 -0.09 17.77
CA LEU A 95 -7.24 0.84 17.07
C LEU A 95 -7.80 0.19 15.80
N TYR A 96 -9.05 0.49 15.47
CA TYR A 96 -9.61 0.19 14.16
C TYR A 96 -9.00 1.11 13.11
N ASP A 97 -9.05 0.72 11.84
CA ASP A 97 -8.37 1.46 10.77
C ASP A 97 -8.84 2.93 10.65
N PHE A 98 -10.14 3.19 10.83
CA PHE A 98 -10.65 4.57 10.84
C PHE A 98 -10.19 5.37 12.08
N GLU A 99 -9.97 4.72 13.22
CA GLU A 99 -9.45 5.35 14.44
C GLU A 99 -7.96 5.68 14.27
N MET A 100 -7.20 4.84 13.56
CA MET A 100 -5.83 5.15 13.17
C MET A 100 -5.77 6.42 12.31
N GLN A 101 -6.67 6.51 11.33
CA GLN A 101 -6.76 7.70 10.47
C GLN A 101 -7.15 8.98 11.24
N MET A 102 -7.85 8.87 12.38
CA MET A 102 -8.24 10.03 13.19
C MET A 102 -7.05 10.74 13.83
N TRP A 103 -6.04 10.00 14.31
CA TRP A 103 -4.84 10.60 14.87
C TRP A 103 -3.80 10.92 13.80
N MET A 104 -3.75 10.16 12.70
CA MET A 104 -2.85 10.41 11.56
C MET A 104 -3.24 11.65 10.75
N PHE A 105 -4.55 11.87 10.53
CA PHE A 105 -5.06 12.95 9.66
C PHE A 105 -6.05 13.90 10.35
N PRO A 106 -5.76 14.43 11.56
CA PRO A 106 -6.63 15.37 12.24
C PRO A 106 -6.70 16.69 11.46
N ARG A 107 -7.68 17.54 11.82
CA ARG A 107 -7.81 18.84 11.19
C ARG A 107 -6.82 19.85 11.81
N PHE A 108 -5.74 20.15 11.12
CA PHE A 108 -4.79 21.21 11.48
C PHE A 108 -4.44 22.09 10.28
N CYS A 109 -3.81 23.24 10.54
CA CYS A 109 -3.31 24.12 9.50
C CYS A 109 -2.05 23.52 8.86
N ALA A 110 -2.03 23.34 7.55
CA ALA A 110 -0.87 22.77 6.84
C ALA A 110 0.42 23.64 6.84
N VAL A 111 0.41 24.79 7.51
CA VAL A 111 1.55 25.71 7.60
C VAL A 111 2.07 25.81 9.03
N CYS A 112 1.17 26.05 10.00
CA CYS A 112 1.54 26.26 11.40
C CYS A 112 1.04 25.17 12.36
N TYR A 113 0.45 24.10 11.82
CA TYR A 113 -0.09 22.95 12.56
C TYR A 113 -1.14 23.27 13.64
N SER A 114 -1.66 24.51 13.68
CA SER A 114 -2.73 24.92 14.58
C SER A 114 -4.03 24.13 14.34
N GLN A 115 -4.69 23.71 15.42
CA GLN A 115 -5.99 23.01 15.38
C GLN A 115 -7.18 23.94 15.05
N GLU A 116 -6.97 25.25 15.04
CA GLU A 116 -7.98 26.28 14.71
C GLU A 116 -8.20 26.42 13.19
N ALA A 117 -7.86 25.39 12.42
CA ALA A 117 -8.04 25.36 10.97
C ALA A 117 -9.53 25.29 10.57
N THR A 118 -10.06 26.40 10.08
CA THR A 118 -11.47 26.53 9.67
C THR A 118 -11.67 26.56 8.16
N ILE A 119 -10.64 26.93 7.41
CA ILE A 119 -10.63 26.96 5.95
C ILE A 119 -10.09 25.62 5.46
N PHE A 120 -10.67 25.04 4.42
CA PHE A 120 -10.15 23.82 3.81
C PHE A 120 -10.27 23.87 2.29
N CYS A 121 -9.44 23.07 1.61
CA CYS A 121 -9.47 22.98 0.16
C CYS A 121 -10.78 22.35 -0.31
N ALA A 122 -11.61 23.11 -1.05
CA ALA A 122 -12.87 22.64 -1.60
C ALA A 122 -12.72 21.62 -2.75
N LYS A 123 -11.51 21.38 -3.24
CA LYS A 123 -11.24 20.39 -4.30
C LYS A 123 -10.89 19.02 -3.73
N CYS A 124 -9.94 18.96 -2.79
CA CYS A 124 -9.47 17.68 -2.25
C CYS A 124 -10.05 17.33 -0.88
N HIS A 125 -10.57 18.32 -0.14
CA HIS A 125 -11.06 18.19 1.24
C HIS A 125 -10.07 17.57 2.25
N ASN A 126 -8.79 17.43 1.91
CA ASN A 126 -7.77 16.83 2.78
C ASN A 126 -6.92 17.87 3.52
N ILE A 127 -6.76 19.07 2.96
CA ILE A 127 -5.88 20.11 3.51
C ILE A 127 -6.70 21.25 4.10
N SER A 128 -6.27 21.71 5.29
CA SER A 128 -6.93 22.78 6.04
C SER A 128 -5.95 23.89 6.45
N TYR A 129 -6.48 25.09 6.71
CA TYR A 129 -5.73 26.30 7.02
C TYR A 129 -6.44 27.10 8.12
N CYS A 130 -5.67 27.78 8.98
CA CYS A 130 -6.21 28.70 9.98
C CYS A 130 -6.47 30.11 9.43
N SER A 131 -5.89 30.47 8.29
CA SER A 131 -6.07 31.78 7.64
C SER A 131 -5.96 31.69 6.11
N GLU A 132 -6.52 32.67 5.40
CA GLU A 132 -6.32 32.79 3.95
C GLU A 132 -4.86 33.11 3.59
N GLU A 133 -4.10 33.73 4.50
CA GLU A 133 -2.67 33.95 4.34
C GLU A 133 -1.90 32.63 4.26
N HIS A 134 -2.11 31.72 5.21
CA HIS A 134 -1.46 30.40 5.19
C HIS A 134 -1.90 29.55 4.00
N LYS A 135 -3.17 29.66 3.59
CA LYS A 135 -3.68 29.01 2.38
C LYS A 135 -2.97 29.51 1.13
N LYS A 136 -2.77 30.83 1.00
CA LYS A 136 -2.04 31.43 -0.12
C LYS A 136 -0.56 31.06 -0.09
N HIS A 137 0.07 31.06 1.09
CA HIS A 137 1.47 30.69 1.26
C HIS A 137 1.75 29.25 0.81
N HIS A 138 0.88 28.31 1.17
CA HIS A 138 1.02 26.88 0.84
C HIS A 138 0.48 26.51 -0.55
N GLN A 139 -0.10 27.46 -1.31
CA GLN A 139 -0.87 27.16 -2.51
C GLN A 139 -0.07 26.35 -3.55
N SER A 140 1.15 26.77 -3.88
CA SER A 140 1.98 26.11 -4.89
C SER A 140 2.32 24.68 -4.50
N GLN A 141 2.69 24.44 -3.23
CA GLN A 141 3.02 23.12 -2.72
C GLN A 141 1.80 22.21 -2.72
N HIS A 142 0.67 22.70 -2.22
CA HIS A 142 -0.59 21.95 -2.23
C HIS A 142 -1.07 21.62 -3.64
N GLU A 143 -0.92 22.53 -4.61
CA GLU A 143 -1.38 22.32 -5.99
C GLU A 143 -0.70 21.13 -6.66
N MET A 144 0.55 20.82 -6.32
CA MET A 144 1.29 19.65 -6.83
C MET A 144 0.57 18.33 -6.51
N HIS A 145 -0.07 18.23 -5.34
CA HIS A 145 -0.67 16.98 -4.83
C HIS A 145 -2.21 17.04 -4.69
N CYS A 146 -2.83 18.19 -5.00
CA CYS A 146 -4.26 18.38 -4.78
C CYS A 146 -5.14 17.35 -5.52
N ASN A 147 -4.74 16.97 -6.74
CA ASN A 147 -5.44 15.95 -7.53
C ASN A 147 -5.32 14.55 -6.91
N GLU A 148 -4.15 14.19 -6.41
CA GLU A 148 -3.90 12.88 -5.80
C GLU A 148 -4.64 12.76 -4.46
N LEU A 149 -4.63 13.82 -3.65
CA LEU A 149 -5.42 13.91 -2.42
C LEU A 149 -6.93 13.84 -2.69
N LYS A 150 -7.40 14.51 -3.75
CA LYS A 150 -8.80 14.42 -4.19
C LYS A 150 -9.14 12.98 -4.56
N LEU A 151 -8.31 12.34 -5.38
CA LEU A 151 -8.52 10.96 -5.82
C LEU A 151 -8.51 9.98 -4.64
N SER A 152 -7.63 10.18 -3.65
CA SER A 152 -7.61 9.39 -2.42
C SER A 152 -8.96 9.44 -1.69
N LEU A 153 -9.55 10.63 -1.53
CA LEU A 153 -10.87 10.77 -0.92
C LEU A 153 -11.99 10.19 -1.80
N GLU A 154 -11.94 10.40 -3.13
CA GLU A 154 -12.93 9.83 -4.06
C GLU A 154 -12.94 8.30 -4.01
N MET A 155 -11.78 7.66 -3.87
CA MET A 155 -11.68 6.21 -3.68
C MET A 155 -12.31 5.73 -2.38
N ASP A 156 -12.08 6.44 -1.27
CA ASP A 156 -12.68 6.12 0.02
C ASP A 156 -14.21 6.28 -0.01
N LEU A 157 -14.69 7.36 -0.64
CA LEU A 157 -16.13 7.61 -0.86
C LEU A 157 -16.78 6.57 -1.75
N PHE A 158 -16.12 6.18 -2.84
CA PHE A 158 -16.62 5.16 -3.75
C PHE A 158 -16.78 3.82 -3.04
N THR A 159 -15.76 3.42 -2.27
CA THR A 159 -15.78 2.20 -1.45
C THR A 159 -16.89 2.24 -0.39
N PHE A 160 -17.16 3.42 0.20
CA PHE A 160 -18.27 3.59 1.13
C PHE A 160 -19.65 3.52 0.45
N SER A 161 -19.80 4.16 -0.72
CA SER A 161 -21.08 4.27 -1.42
C SER A 161 -21.52 2.98 -2.13
N GLN A 162 -20.57 2.13 -2.52
CA GLN A 162 -20.83 0.92 -3.27
C GLN A 162 -20.26 -0.29 -2.56
N SER A 163 -21.14 -1.25 -2.24
CA SER A 163 -20.74 -2.64 -2.06
C SER A 163 -20.42 -3.21 -3.45
N LEU A 164 -19.23 -2.91 -3.99
CA LEU A 164 -18.81 -3.48 -5.27
C LEU A 164 -18.63 -4.98 -5.08
N PRO A 165 -19.38 -5.84 -5.78
CA PRO A 165 -19.11 -7.26 -5.73
C PRO A 165 -17.78 -7.56 -6.43
N ASP A 166 -17.15 -8.67 -6.05
CA ASP A 166 -15.80 -9.03 -6.49
C ASP A 166 -15.61 -9.09 -8.02
N HIS A 167 -16.68 -9.27 -8.79
CA HIS A 167 -16.62 -9.33 -10.27
C HIS A 167 -16.11 -8.05 -10.93
N TYR A 168 -16.22 -6.88 -10.28
CA TYR A 168 -15.64 -5.63 -10.82
C TYR A 168 -14.10 -5.62 -10.82
N LEU A 169 -13.47 -6.55 -10.10
CA LEU A 169 -12.02 -6.77 -10.13
C LEU A 169 -11.62 -7.86 -11.13
N GLU A 170 -12.55 -8.42 -11.90
CA GLU A 170 -12.22 -9.38 -12.95
C GLU A 170 -11.33 -8.71 -14.01
N VAL A 171 -10.18 -9.34 -14.20
CA VAL A 171 -9.26 -9.07 -15.31
C VAL A 171 -9.55 -10.11 -16.39
N SER A 172 -9.70 -9.68 -17.64
CA SER A 172 -9.83 -10.56 -18.81
C SER A 172 -8.45 -10.69 -19.47
N PRO A 173 -7.68 -11.76 -19.18
CA PRO A 173 -6.30 -11.87 -19.64
C PRO A 173 -6.23 -12.01 -21.15
N ASN A 174 -5.51 -11.11 -21.79
CA ASN A 174 -5.14 -11.14 -23.20
C ASN A 174 -3.70 -11.64 -23.36
N ASP A 175 -3.43 -12.37 -24.43
CA ASP A 175 -2.06 -12.72 -24.80
C ASP A 175 -1.31 -11.49 -25.33
N ILE A 176 -0.10 -11.28 -24.81
CA ILE A 176 0.76 -10.16 -25.23
C ILE A 176 1.44 -10.53 -26.54
N GLU A 177 1.27 -9.69 -27.57
CA GLU A 177 1.81 -9.87 -28.92
C GLU A 177 3.29 -10.28 -28.91
N ASP A 178 3.66 -11.22 -29.78
CA ASP A 178 5.03 -11.75 -29.85
C ASP A 178 6.07 -10.71 -30.30
N SER A 179 5.62 -9.68 -31.03
CA SER A 179 6.41 -8.54 -31.48
C SER A 179 6.96 -7.69 -30.32
N ILE A 180 6.28 -7.70 -29.17
CA ILE A 180 6.70 -6.99 -27.97
C ILE A 180 7.79 -7.81 -27.28
N SER A 181 8.97 -7.20 -27.11
CA SER A 181 10.13 -7.81 -26.48
C SER A 181 10.45 -7.28 -25.08
N ALA A 182 9.97 -6.09 -24.73
CA ALA A 182 10.27 -5.41 -23.46
C ALA A 182 9.00 -4.89 -22.78
N LEU A 183 9.09 -4.64 -21.48
CA LEU A 183 8.00 -4.06 -20.70
C LEU A 183 7.62 -2.67 -21.24
N PRO A 184 6.32 -2.31 -21.20
CA PRO A 184 5.90 -0.97 -21.57
C PRO A 184 6.36 0.05 -20.51
N GLU A 185 6.12 1.34 -20.76
CA GLU A 185 6.70 2.40 -19.92
C GLU A 185 6.18 2.41 -18.47
N ASN A 186 4.99 1.87 -18.22
CA ASN A 186 4.35 1.90 -16.90
C ASN A 186 3.20 0.89 -16.77
N LEU A 187 2.68 0.77 -15.54
CA LEU A 187 1.59 -0.15 -15.21
C LEU A 187 0.34 0.05 -16.05
N LYS A 188 -0.05 1.29 -16.37
CA LYS A 188 -1.27 1.55 -17.16
C LYS A 188 -1.16 0.97 -18.56
N GLN A 189 0.00 1.13 -19.20
CA GLN A 189 0.24 0.56 -20.52
C GLN A 189 0.24 -0.98 -20.44
N LEU A 190 0.87 -1.59 -19.43
CA LEU A 190 0.83 -3.05 -19.24
C LEU A 190 -0.60 -3.56 -19.06
N MET A 191 -1.40 -2.89 -18.23
CA MET A 191 -2.81 -3.24 -18.03
C MET A 191 -3.60 -3.12 -19.33
N SER A 192 -3.34 -2.11 -20.16
CA SER A 192 -4.01 -1.96 -21.46
C SER A 192 -3.67 -3.07 -22.47
N MET A 193 -2.50 -3.69 -22.33
CA MET A 193 -2.10 -4.82 -23.17
C MET A 193 -2.65 -6.15 -22.63
N TYR A 194 -2.73 -6.29 -21.31
CA TYR A 194 -3.07 -7.52 -20.62
C TYR A 194 -4.56 -7.72 -20.34
N ASP A 195 -5.32 -6.66 -20.05
CA ASP A 195 -6.74 -6.76 -19.70
C ASP A 195 -7.59 -6.25 -20.86
N GLU A 196 -8.32 -7.15 -21.55
CA GLU A 196 -9.18 -6.79 -22.69
C GLU A 196 -10.26 -5.77 -22.31
N ASN A 197 -10.65 -5.75 -21.04
CA ASN A 197 -11.64 -4.83 -20.49
C ASN A 197 -11.02 -3.51 -20.00
N TYR A 198 -9.73 -3.30 -20.20
CA TYR A 198 -9.05 -2.06 -19.82
C TYR A 198 -9.29 -0.98 -20.87
N SER A 199 -10.03 0.07 -20.49
CA SER A 199 -10.19 1.26 -21.33
C SER A 199 -9.05 2.25 -21.12
N THR A 200 -8.39 2.64 -22.21
CA THR A 200 -7.37 3.71 -22.23
C THR A 200 -7.96 5.10 -22.46
N GLU A 201 -9.26 5.20 -22.76
CA GLU A 201 -9.91 6.49 -22.95
C GLU A 201 -9.85 7.29 -21.64
N ASN A 202 -9.72 8.62 -21.76
CA ASN A 202 -9.82 9.52 -20.61
C ASN A 202 -11.17 9.32 -19.93
N VAL A 203 -11.20 8.46 -18.91
CA VAL A 203 -12.42 8.14 -18.19
C VAL A 203 -12.85 9.39 -17.44
N LYS A 204 -13.80 10.12 -18.02
CA LYS A 204 -14.39 11.32 -17.42
C LYS A 204 -15.22 10.95 -16.18
N ASP A 205 -15.72 9.73 -16.14
CA ASP A 205 -16.50 9.18 -15.04
C ASP A 205 -15.61 8.62 -13.93
N ILE A 206 -15.86 9.06 -12.69
CA ILE A 206 -15.03 8.67 -11.55
C ILE A 206 -15.10 7.16 -11.24
N GLY A 207 -16.26 6.52 -11.50
CA GLY A 207 -16.48 5.11 -11.20
C GLY A 207 -15.53 4.17 -11.96
N PRO A 208 -15.54 4.17 -13.31
CA PRO A 208 -14.64 3.31 -14.07
C PRO A 208 -13.15 3.63 -13.84
N HIS A 209 -12.79 4.90 -13.58
CA HIS A 209 -11.41 5.25 -13.23
C HIS A 209 -10.97 4.61 -11.90
N ILE A 210 -11.83 4.63 -10.88
CA ILE A 210 -11.55 3.95 -9.60
C ILE A 210 -11.44 2.44 -9.79
N ILE A 211 -12.28 1.83 -10.63
CA ILE A 211 -12.19 0.40 -10.96
C ILE A 211 -10.81 0.06 -11.58
N GLN A 212 -10.32 0.88 -12.51
CA GLN A 212 -8.98 0.71 -13.08
C GLN A 212 -7.88 0.81 -12.01
N ILE A 213 -7.97 1.78 -11.10
CA ILE A 213 -7.00 1.90 -10.01
C ILE A 213 -7.06 0.66 -9.11
N ARG A 214 -8.24 0.12 -8.80
CA ARG A 214 -8.36 -1.11 -8.00
C ARG A 214 -7.73 -2.31 -8.72
N LYS A 215 -7.92 -2.45 -10.03
CA LYS A 215 -7.22 -3.47 -10.85
C LYS A 215 -5.70 -3.30 -10.81
N SER A 216 -5.20 -2.07 -10.74
CA SER A 216 -3.76 -1.83 -10.60
C SER A 216 -3.19 -2.42 -9.29
N GLN A 217 -3.99 -2.45 -8.21
CA GLN A 217 -3.54 -2.98 -6.92
C GLN A 217 -3.23 -4.49 -6.99
N VAL A 218 -3.91 -5.22 -7.89
CA VAL A 218 -3.71 -6.67 -8.04
C VAL A 218 -2.62 -7.03 -9.06
N ILE A 219 -2.35 -6.15 -10.04
CA ILE A 219 -1.34 -6.37 -11.08
C ILE A 219 0.03 -5.83 -10.65
N ALA A 220 0.08 -4.72 -9.90
CA ALA A 220 1.32 -4.04 -9.52
C ALA A 220 2.38 -4.94 -8.86
N PRO A 221 2.05 -5.83 -7.89
CA PRO A 221 3.07 -6.65 -7.24
C PRO A 221 3.83 -7.55 -8.21
N VAL A 222 3.12 -8.29 -9.06
CA VAL A 222 3.74 -9.20 -10.04
C VAL A 222 4.39 -8.44 -11.19
N ALA A 223 3.81 -7.33 -11.65
CA ALA A 223 4.43 -6.46 -12.64
C ALA A 223 5.76 -5.88 -12.14
N THR A 224 5.84 -5.53 -10.86
CA THR A 224 7.06 -5.06 -10.20
C THR A 224 8.13 -6.15 -10.16
N ILE A 225 7.77 -7.42 -9.92
CA ILE A 225 8.71 -8.55 -9.95
C ILE A 225 9.27 -8.74 -11.37
N ILE A 226 8.40 -8.76 -12.38
CA ILE A 226 8.81 -8.88 -13.79
C ILE A 226 9.73 -7.73 -14.18
N TYR A 227 9.37 -6.50 -13.78
CA TYR A 227 10.19 -5.30 -14.02
C TYR A 227 11.57 -5.39 -13.37
N GLY A 228 11.65 -5.88 -12.12
CA GLY A 228 12.93 -6.12 -11.46
C GLY A 228 13.76 -7.20 -12.17
N LEU A 229 13.16 -8.29 -12.63
CA LEU A 229 13.85 -9.35 -13.38
C LEU A 229 14.38 -8.86 -14.73
N GLU A 230 13.57 -8.10 -15.48
CA GLU A 230 13.96 -7.54 -16.79
C GLU A 230 15.05 -6.48 -16.63
N GLY A 231 14.86 -5.52 -15.72
CA GLY A 231 15.83 -4.45 -15.45
C GLY A 231 17.17 -4.95 -14.90
N SER A 232 17.20 -6.15 -14.28
CA SER A 232 18.42 -6.77 -13.78
C SER A 232 19.06 -7.79 -14.74
N GLY A 233 18.47 -7.99 -15.93
CA GLY A 233 18.98 -8.89 -16.98
C GLY A 233 18.72 -10.37 -16.74
N PHE A 234 17.82 -10.72 -15.81
CA PHE A 234 17.40 -12.11 -15.57
C PHE A 234 16.21 -12.54 -16.45
N LEU A 235 15.54 -11.58 -17.08
CA LEU A 235 14.53 -11.78 -18.10
C LEU A 235 14.93 -10.93 -19.32
N SER A 236 15.01 -11.52 -20.51
CA SER A 236 15.40 -10.81 -21.73
C SER A 236 14.58 -11.30 -22.91
N ASP A 237 14.07 -10.38 -23.74
CA ASP A 237 13.14 -10.70 -24.84
C ASP A 237 11.94 -11.56 -24.40
N ARG A 238 11.48 -11.35 -23.16
CA ARG A 238 10.45 -12.13 -22.49
C ARG A 238 10.76 -13.64 -22.36
N ILE A 239 12.05 -14.01 -22.35
CA ILE A 239 12.54 -15.37 -22.15
C ILE A 239 13.27 -15.46 -20.81
N PHE A 240 12.82 -16.40 -19.98
CA PHE A 240 13.49 -16.75 -18.73
C PHE A 240 14.45 -17.93 -18.95
N PRO A 241 15.58 -18.08 -18.23
CA PRO A 241 16.58 -19.12 -18.50
C PRO A 241 16.07 -20.58 -18.41
N LYS A 242 14.93 -20.80 -17.78
CA LYS A 242 14.26 -22.11 -17.67
C LYS A 242 12.74 -21.93 -17.78
N GLU A 243 12.01 -23.03 -17.98
CA GLU A 243 10.54 -23.01 -18.09
C GLU A 243 9.81 -22.93 -16.74
N GLU A 244 10.55 -22.77 -15.65
CA GLU A 244 10.04 -22.66 -14.28
C GLU A 244 10.50 -21.35 -13.65
N LEU A 245 9.67 -20.71 -12.84
CA LEU A 245 10.06 -19.56 -12.04
C LEU A 245 9.65 -19.79 -10.59
N VAL A 246 10.61 -19.74 -9.68
CA VAL A 246 10.41 -19.88 -8.23
C VAL A 246 10.66 -18.54 -7.54
N VAL A 247 9.62 -17.99 -6.92
CA VAL A 247 9.68 -16.70 -6.21
C VAL A 247 9.52 -16.92 -4.72
N HIS A 248 10.46 -16.40 -3.93
CA HIS A 248 10.28 -16.25 -2.49
C HIS A 248 9.83 -14.83 -2.18
N LEU A 249 8.58 -14.65 -1.77
CA LEU A 249 8.05 -13.38 -1.26
C LEU A 249 8.19 -13.38 0.26
N VAL A 250 9.08 -12.54 0.78
CA VAL A 250 9.49 -12.51 2.18
C VAL A 250 8.95 -11.25 2.87
N GLY A 251 8.55 -11.38 4.13
CA GLY A 251 7.93 -10.29 4.89
C GLY A 251 6.45 -10.10 4.55
N ALA A 252 5.80 -11.16 4.06
CA ALA A 252 4.40 -11.11 3.69
C ALA A 252 3.49 -11.10 4.93
N ASP A 253 2.44 -10.30 4.90
CA ASP A 253 1.35 -10.31 5.87
C ASP A 253 0.03 -10.74 5.22
N ILE A 254 -1.04 -10.89 6.01
CA ILE A 254 -2.33 -11.40 5.51
C ILE A 254 -3.12 -10.41 4.62
N THR A 255 -2.53 -9.30 4.16
CA THR A 255 -3.28 -8.30 3.40
C THR A 255 -3.66 -8.71 1.96
N GLU A 256 -3.36 -9.93 1.51
CA GLU A 256 -3.64 -10.35 0.12
C GLU A 256 -4.76 -11.41 -0.03
N MET A 257 -5.97 -10.89 -0.28
CA MET A 257 -7.23 -11.54 -0.69
C MET A 257 -7.07 -12.62 -1.78
N GLY A 258 -7.84 -13.70 -1.70
CA GLY A 258 -7.81 -14.85 -2.64
C GLY A 258 -7.93 -14.54 -4.15
N LEU A 259 -8.49 -13.39 -4.56
CA LEU A 259 -8.52 -12.95 -5.97
C LEU A 259 -7.15 -12.46 -6.47
N LEU A 260 -6.31 -11.89 -5.59
CA LEU A 260 -4.96 -11.42 -5.93
C LEU A 260 -4.11 -12.56 -6.48
N TRP A 261 -4.15 -13.71 -5.80
CA TRP A 261 -3.31 -14.86 -6.14
C TRP A 261 -3.60 -15.46 -7.51
N ARG A 262 -4.86 -15.43 -7.99
CA ARG A 262 -5.16 -15.86 -9.37
C ARG A 262 -4.42 -15.00 -10.37
N ILE A 263 -4.54 -13.67 -10.26
CA ILE A 263 -3.96 -12.72 -11.23
C ILE A 263 -2.44 -12.70 -11.11
N MET A 264 -1.90 -12.72 -9.88
CA MET A 264 -0.47 -12.82 -9.63
C MET A 264 0.14 -14.08 -10.22
N SER A 265 -0.60 -15.20 -10.22
CA SER A 265 -0.17 -16.44 -10.87
C SER A 265 -0.32 -16.43 -12.39
N GLU A 266 -1.24 -15.66 -12.96
CA GLU A 266 -1.62 -15.75 -14.37
C GLU A 266 -0.80 -14.84 -15.29
N LEU A 267 -0.57 -13.57 -14.90
CA LEU A 267 0.19 -12.61 -15.71
C LEU A 267 1.57 -13.12 -16.17
N PRO A 268 2.38 -13.81 -15.33
CA PRO A 268 3.69 -14.31 -15.75
C PRO A 268 3.64 -15.25 -16.95
N PHE A 269 2.58 -16.05 -17.14
CA PHE A 269 2.44 -16.96 -18.28
C PHE A 269 2.08 -16.25 -19.59
N HIS A 270 1.53 -15.04 -19.51
CA HIS A 270 1.26 -14.19 -20.68
C HIS A 270 2.47 -13.31 -21.00
N TRP A 271 3.24 -12.90 -19.98
CA TRP A 271 4.45 -12.11 -20.19
C TRP A 271 5.65 -12.97 -20.60
N ILE A 272 6.02 -14.00 -19.84
CA ILE A 272 7.23 -14.80 -20.05
C ILE A 272 6.92 -15.97 -21.01
N LYS A 273 7.40 -15.88 -22.25
CA LYS A 273 6.97 -16.72 -23.38
C LYS A 273 7.21 -18.22 -23.15
N ASN A 274 8.33 -18.58 -22.53
CA ASN A 274 8.73 -19.97 -22.28
C ASN A 274 8.31 -20.50 -20.91
N LEU A 275 7.59 -19.72 -20.10
CA LEU A 275 7.19 -20.16 -18.76
C LEU A 275 6.09 -21.23 -18.85
N ARG A 276 6.26 -22.30 -18.06
CA ARG A 276 5.30 -23.40 -17.92
C ARG A 276 4.92 -23.64 -16.46
N ASN A 277 5.86 -23.43 -15.53
CA ASN A 277 5.63 -23.68 -14.11
C ASN A 277 5.96 -22.44 -13.30
N PHE A 278 5.05 -22.05 -12.40
CA PHE A 278 5.26 -20.87 -11.56
C PHE A 278 4.96 -21.17 -10.09
N GLU A 279 5.97 -21.06 -9.24
CA GLU A 279 5.88 -21.44 -7.84
C GLU A 279 6.19 -20.24 -6.93
N TYR A 280 5.25 -19.92 -6.05
CA TYR A 280 5.41 -18.91 -5.00
C TYR A 280 5.63 -19.58 -3.64
N PHE A 281 6.60 -19.08 -2.90
CA PHE A 281 6.72 -19.28 -1.46
C PHE A 281 6.45 -17.93 -0.77
N ILE A 282 5.32 -17.83 -0.06
CA ILE A 282 4.87 -16.64 0.64
C ILE A 282 5.19 -16.81 2.12
N ILE A 283 6.03 -15.92 2.66
CA ILE A 283 6.74 -16.17 3.91
C ILE A 283 6.64 -14.95 4.81
N GLY A 284 6.07 -15.13 5.99
CA GLY A 284 6.02 -14.08 7.01
C GLY A 284 5.26 -14.50 8.26
N PRO A 285 5.63 -13.99 9.44
CA PRO A 285 5.04 -14.38 10.71
C PRO A 285 3.57 -13.93 10.85
N ASP A 286 3.15 -12.93 10.10
CA ASP A 286 1.81 -12.31 10.19
C ASP A 286 0.80 -12.88 9.17
N LEU A 287 1.14 -13.99 8.48
CA LEU A 287 0.27 -14.60 7.47
C LEU A 287 -0.99 -15.26 8.06
N ASN A 288 -1.01 -15.63 9.34
CA ASN A 288 -2.06 -16.43 10.00
C ASN A 288 -2.62 -17.59 9.14
N HIS A 289 -1.80 -18.12 8.23
CA HIS A 289 -2.14 -19.16 7.28
C HIS A 289 -0.86 -19.89 6.87
N SER A 290 -0.94 -21.21 6.79
CA SER A 290 0.13 -22.06 6.29
C SER A 290 -0.45 -23.16 5.41
N GLY A 291 0.33 -23.61 4.44
CA GLY A 291 -0.04 -24.72 3.56
C GLY A 291 0.21 -24.41 2.10
N THR A 292 -0.02 -25.42 1.25
CA THR A 292 0.18 -25.34 -0.20
C THR A 292 -1.16 -25.39 -0.91
N THR A 293 -1.31 -24.60 -1.96
CA THR A 293 -2.45 -24.65 -2.86
C THR A 293 -2.02 -24.57 -4.32
N ASP A 294 -2.60 -25.43 -5.14
CA ASP A 294 -2.47 -25.44 -6.60
C ASP A 294 -3.82 -25.14 -7.28
N LYS A 295 -4.85 -24.77 -6.50
CA LYS A 295 -6.22 -24.53 -6.98
C LYS A 295 -6.27 -23.51 -8.12
N PHE A 296 -5.34 -22.57 -8.14
CA PHE A 296 -5.24 -21.52 -9.15
C PHE A 296 -4.86 -22.06 -10.52
N THR A 297 -4.18 -23.22 -10.61
CA THR A 297 -3.92 -23.92 -11.88
C THR A 297 -5.23 -24.20 -12.63
N ASN A 298 -6.27 -24.64 -11.90
CA ASN A 298 -7.58 -24.90 -12.50
C ASN A 298 -8.34 -23.62 -12.87
N GLN A 299 -7.92 -22.47 -12.33
CA GLN A 299 -8.54 -21.16 -12.56
C GLN A 299 -7.86 -20.34 -13.67
N LEU A 300 -6.74 -20.81 -14.21
CA LEU A 300 -6.06 -20.18 -15.35
C LEU A 300 -6.99 -20.07 -16.57
N CYS A 301 -6.78 -19.06 -17.42
CA CYS A 301 -7.48 -18.92 -18.69
C CYS A 301 -7.20 -20.08 -19.66
N LEU A 302 -7.96 -20.12 -20.75
CA LEU A 302 -7.85 -21.15 -21.78
C LEU A 302 -6.48 -21.14 -22.46
N SER A 303 -5.88 -19.96 -22.70
CA SER A 303 -4.53 -19.85 -23.29
C SER A 303 -3.49 -20.51 -22.38
N CYS A 304 -3.46 -20.14 -21.10
CA CYS A 304 -2.56 -20.73 -20.11
C CYS A 304 -2.76 -22.25 -19.93
N LYS A 305 -4.00 -22.73 -19.94
CA LYS A 305 -4.34 -24.17 -19.92
C LYS A 305 -3.85 -24.91 -21.17
N SER A 306 -3.98 -24.30 -22.35
CA SER A 306 -3.49 -24.90 -23.61
C SER A 306 -1.96 -25.07 -23.62
N LYS A 307 -1.24 -24.13 -22.99
CA LYS A 307 0.21 -24.17 -22.73
C LYS A 307 0.59 -25.20 -21.65
N LYS A 308 -0.39 -25.89 -21.04
CA LYS A 308 -0.23 -26.81 -19.90
C LYS A 308 0.48 -26.15 -18.71
N SER A 309 0.21 -24.87 -18.51
CA SER A 309 0.84 -24.09 -17.44
C SER A 309 0.34 -24.53 -16.07
N THR A 310 1.22 -24.56 -15.07
CA THR A 310 0.87 -24.91 -13.70
C THR A 310 1.39 -23.88 -12.71
N THR A 311 0.59 -23.59 -11.68
CA THR A 311 0.98 -22.69 -10.59
C THR A 311 0.75 -23.31 -9.23
N ARG A 312 1.68 -23.06 -8.31
CA ARG A 312 1.61 -23.52 -6.93
C ARG A 312 2.01 -22.39 -5.99
N ILE A 313 1.27 -22.23 -4.91
CA ILE A 313 1.54 -21.22 -3.89
C ILE A 313 1.65 -21.92 -2.55
N THR A 314 2.75 -21.70 -1.84
CA THR A 314 3.00 -22.26 -0.52
C THR A 314 3.16 -21.12 0.49
N PHE A 315 2.34 -21.14 1.54
CA PHE A 315 2.35 -20.17 2.64
C PHE A 315 3.10 -20.75 3.83
N HIS A 316 4.00 -19.95 4.41
CA HIS A 316 4.77 -20.27 5.60
C HIS A 316 4.68 -19.14 6.63
N GLU A 317 3.94 -19.40 7.71
CA GLU A 317 3.84 -18.52 8.88
C GLU A 317 5.10 -18.59 9.75
N GLN A 318 6.25 -18.21 9.19
CA GLN A 318 7.57 -18.28 9.84
C GLN A 318 8.47 -17.14 9.34
N LEU A 319 9.54 -16.86 10.11
CA LEU A 319 10.64 -15.99 9.66
C LEU A 319 11.50 -16.71 8.61
N TYR A 320 12.01 -15.97 7.63
CA TYR A 320 12.67 -16.54 6.46
C TYR A 320 13.91 -17.38 6.80
N HIS A 321 14.72 -16.91 7.74
CA HIS A 321 15.94 -17.61 8.17
C HIS A 321 15.66 -18.99 8.78
N ASN A 322 14.45 -19.23 9.30
CA ASN A 322 14.09 -20.52 9.90
C ASN A 322 13.77 -21.59 8.85
N ILE A 323 13.33 -21.18 7.64
CA ILE A 323 12.77 -22.11 6.66
C ILE A 323 13.55 -22.18 5.34
N VAL A 324 14.31 -21.14 4.97
CA VAL A 324 14.93 -21.05 3.64
C VAL A 324 15.79 -22.26 3.26
N GLY A 325 16.42 -22.92 4.26
CA GLY A 325 17.24 -24.11 4.04
C GLY A 325 16.46 -25.37 3.64
N ILE A 326 15.14 -25.42 3.85
CA ILE A 326 14.28 -26.54 3.45
C ILE A 326 13.38 -26.23 2.26
N LEU A 327 13.34 -24.96 1.83
CA LEU A 327 12.57 -24.55 0.65
C LEU A 327 13.29 -24.95 -0.63
N LYS A 328 12.52 -25.07 -1.71
CA LYS A 328 13.08 -25.12 -3.05
C LYS A 328 13.91 -23.85 -3.28
N LYS A 329 15.06 -23.96 -3.95
CA LYS A 329 15.90 -22.80 -4.22
C LYS A 329 15.13 -21.76 -5.04
N PRO A 330 15.10 -20.48 -4.64
CA PRO A 330 14.45 -19.42 -5.40
C PRO A 330 15.26 -19.04 -6.63
N ASP A 331 14.56 -18.56 -7.64
CA ASP A 331 15.14 -17.83 -8.76
C ASP A 331 15.17 -16.34 -8.52
N VAL A 332 14.32 -15.84 -7.62
CA VAL A 332 14.31 -14.45 -7.14
C VAL A 332 13.74 -14.41 -5.72
N VAL A 333 14.36 -13.58 -4.88
CA VAL A 333 13.82 -13.20 -3.57
C VAL A 333 13.22 -11.81 -3.68
N VAL A 334 12.04 -11.60 -3.13
CA VAL A 334 11.29 -10.35 -3.22
C VAL A 334 10.87 -9.93 -1.82
N ALA A 335 11.16 -8.69 -1.45
CA ALA A 335 10.66 -8.05 -0.23
C ALA A 335 9.92 -6.77 -0.63
N LEU A 336 8.58 -6.81 -0.59
CA LEU A 336 7.73 -5.71 -0.99
C LEU A 336 7.40 -4.84 0.22
N ASN A 337 7.75 -3.55 0.18
CA ASN A 337 7.47 -2.56 1.22
C ASN A 337 7.77 -3.06 2.65
N SER A 338 8.83 -3.84 2.80
CA SER A 338 9.04 -4.66 4.00
C SER A 338 9.71 -3.93 5.16
N GLY A 339 10.17 -2.69 4.94
CA GLY A 339 10.73 -1.85 6.00
C GLY A 339 11.92 -2.50 6.71
N LEU A 340 12.88 -3.06 5.96
CA LEU A 340 13.99 -3.84 6.53
C LEU A 340 14.81 -3.03 7.56
N HIS A 341 14.80 -1.71 7.43
CA HIS A 341 15.48 -0.78 8.32
C HIS A 341 14.69 -0.33 9.55
N GLU A 342 13.36 -0.42 9.53
CA GLU A 342 12.47 0.33 10.45
C GLU A 342 12.79 0.08 11.92
N PHE A 343 13.06 -1.18 12.29
CA PHE A 343 13.32 -1.58 13.67
C PHE A 343 14.81 -1.77 13.97
N SER A 344 15.71 -1.28 13.12
CA SER A 344 17.15 -1.48 13.30
C SER A 344 17.62 -1.06 14.70
N ASN A 345 18.27 -1.99 15.41
CA ASN A 345 18.75 -1.83 16.79
C ASN A 345 17.66 -1.78 17.88
N HIS A 346 16.41 -2.11 17.55
CA HIS A 346 15.34 -2.32 18.52
C HIS A 346 15.19 -3.81 18.88
N PRO A 347 14.71 -4.15 20.10
CA PRO A 347 14.47 -5.54 20.49
C PRO A 347 13.41 -6.27 19.64
N GLU A 348 12.55 -5.52 18.96
CA GLU A 348 11.46 -6.02 18.10
C GLU A 348 11.93 -6.31 16.66
N ASP A 349 13.22 -6.10 16.36
CA ASP A 349 13.82 -6.32 15.05
C ASP A 349 13.91 -7.81 14.69
N THR A 350 12.87 -8.31 14.02
CA THR A 350 12.85 -9.67 13.45
C THR A 350 13.60 -9.78 12.12
N TRP A 351 13.94 -8.65 11.48
CA TRP A 351 14.65 -8.60 10.21
C TRP A 351 16.13 -8.89 10.37
N LYS A 352 16.74 -8.46 11.48
CA LYS A 352 18.17 -8.65 11.79
C LYS A 352 18.70 -10.03 11.41
N ASP A 353 17.97 -11.09 11.78
CA ASP A 353 18.37 -12.47 11.53
C ASP A 353 18.00 -12.96 10.11
N SER A 354 16.98 -12.36 9.47
CA SER A 354 16.52 -12.70 8.12
C SER A 354 17.33 -12.04 7.00
N ILE A 355 17.85 -10.83 7.20
CA ILE A 355 18.56 -10.05 6.18
C ILE A 355 19.78 -10.80 5.56
N PRO A 356 20.62 -11.51 6.34
CA PRO A 356 21.70 -12.32 5.76
C PRO A 356 21.20 -13.40 4.78
N PHE A 357 19.97 -13.89 4.99
CA PHE A 357 19.39 -14.96 4.19
C PHE A 357 18.73 -14.48 2.90
N LEU A 358 18.33 -13.20 2.83
CA LEU A 358 17.75 -12.59 1.62
C LEU A 358 18.69 -12.69 0.40
N CYS A 359 20.01 -12.70 0.64
CA CYS A 359 21.03 -12.83 -0.37
C CYS A 359 21.85 -14.13 -0.21
N GLN A 360 21.32 -15.18 0.45
CA GLN A 360 22.10 -16.38 0.76
C GLN A 360 22.55 -17.12 -0.50
N SER A 361 21.66 -17.21 -1.51
CA SER A 361 21.91 -17.95 -2.75
C SER A 361 22.69 -17.09 -3.74
N PRO A 362 23.95 -17.44 -4.08
CA PRO A 362 24.71 -16.71 -5.10
C PRO A 362 23.99 -16.76 -6.45
N GLY A 363 24.02 -15.65 -7.18
CA GLY A 363 23.37 -15.53 -8.48
C GLY A 363 21.85 -15.36 -8.44
N VAL A 364 21.22 -15.29 -7.26
CA VAL A 364 19.78 -15.01 -7.12
C VAL A 364 19.58 -13.52 -6.81
N PRO A 365 18.84 -12.76 -7.64
CA PRO A 365 18.55 -11.36 -7.37
C PRO A 365 17.58 -11.20 -6.18
N LEU A 366 17.79 -10.13 -5.43
CA LEU A 366 16.89 -9.64 -4.40
C LEU A 366 16.22 -8.37 -4.91
N ILE A 367 14.91 -8.41 -5.13
CA ILE A 367 14.09 -7.26 -5.48
C ILE A 367 13.54 -6.65 -4.18
N LEU A 368 13.81 -5.36 -3.98
CA LEU A 368 13.31 -4.57 -2.85
C LEU A 368 12.37 -3.48 -3.37
N THR A 369 11.30 -3.21 -2.63
CA THR A 369 10.49 -2.01 -2.83
C THR A 369 10.26 -1.26 -1.53
N ALA A 370 10.02 0.05 -1.62
CA ALA A 370 9.69 0.90 -0.48
C ALA A 370 8.67 1.98 -0.86
N TYR A 371 8.14 2.71 0.13
CA TYR A 371 7.20 3.81 -0.09
C TYR A 371 7.94 5.08 -0.50
N THR A 372 9.11 5.31 0.09
CA THR A 372 9.94 6.51 -0.14
C THR A 372 11.32 6.18 -0.68
N LYS A 373 12.01 7.21 -1.18
CA LYS A 373 13.39 7.07 -1.67
C LYS A 373 14.36 6.81 -0.51
N GLU A 374 14.09 7.42 0.63
CA GLU A 374 14.90 7.34 1.84
C GLU A 374 14.85 5.93 2.42
N GLU A 375 13.66 5.32 2.49
CA GLU A 375 13.45 3.95 2.96
C GLU A 375 14.21 2.94 2.10
N ILE A 376 14.08 2.99 0.77
CA ILE A 376 14.75 2.02 -0.11
C ILE A 376 16.28 2.13 -0.01
N ILE A 377 16.82 3.35 0.17
CA ILE A 377 18.25 3.57 0.39
C ILE A 377 18.68 2.97 1.75
N ALA A 378 17.88 3.16 2.80
CA ALA A 378 18.14 2.59 4.12
C ALA A 378 18.14 1.04 4.09
N ASP A 379 17.15 0.43 3.42
CA ASP A 379 17.04 -1.02 3.26
C ASP A 379 18.27 -1.60 2.54
N ILE A 380 18.70 -0.96 1.44
CA ILE A 380 19.91 -1.39 0.70
C ILE A 380 21.16 -1.33 1.58
N ASN A 381 21.30 -0.27 2.37
CA ASN A 381 22.46 -0.11 3.25
C ASN A 381 22.55 -1.21 4.30
N ILE A 382 21.40 -1.62 4.85
CA ILE A 382 21.34 -2.71 5.83
C ILE A 382 21.64 -4.06 5.18
N VAL A 383 21.08 -4.34 4.00
CA VAL A 383 21.40 -5.57 3.25
C VAL A 383 22.90 -5.64 2.95
N ARG A 384 23.51 -4.54 2.49
CA ARG A 384 24.97 -4.45 2.23
C ARG A 384 25.81 -4.61 3.50
N LYS A 385 25.34 -4.10 4.64
CA LYS A 385 26.03 -4.27 5.93
C LYS A 385 26.02 -5.72 6.40
N ALA A 386 24.90 -6.42 6.20
CA ALA A 386 24.73 -7.82 6.60
C ALA A 386 25.39 -8.82 5.63
N ASN A 387 25.54 -8.46 4.35
CA ASN A 387 26.07 -9.33 3.31
C ASN A 387 27.32 -8.75 2.64
N LYS A 388 28.44 -9.46 2.74
CA LYS A 388 29.64 -9.13 1.94
C LYS A 388 29.35 -9.35 0.45
N LYS A 389 29.94 -8.50 -0.40
CA LYS A 389 29.88 -8.58 -1.88
C LYS A 389 28.45 -8.51 -2.46
N VAL A 390 27.72 -7.46 -2.09
CA VAL A 390 26.43 -7.14 -2.72
C VAL A 390 26.60 -5.96 -3.66
N LYS A 391 26.23 -6.14 -4.94
CA LYS A 391 26.12 -5.04 -5.91
C LYS A 391 24.65 -4.66 -6.11
N VAL A 392 24.43 -3.41 -6.49
CA VAL A 392 23.12 -2.93 -6.98
C VAL A 392 23.11 -3.16 -8.49
N LEU A 393 22.14 -3.91 -8.98
CA LEU A 393 21.90 -4.13 -10.41
C LEU A 393 20.96 -3.08 -11.00
N VAL A 394 19.96 -2.68 -10.22
CA VAL A 394 19.02 -1.61 -10.55
C VAL A 394 19.07 -0.59 -9.42
N GLU A 395 19.54 0.61 -9.73
CA GLU A 395 19.66 1.72 -8.77
C GLU A 395 18.29 2.17 -8.26
N PRO A 396 18.19 2.68 -7.01
CA PRO A 396 16.93 3.14 -6.45
C PRO A 396 16.25 4.24 -7.29
N HIS A 397 15.05 3.96 -7.77
CA HIS A 397 14.24 4.94 -8.49
C HIS A 397 12.74 4.70 -8.28
N ARG A 398 11.91 5.65 -8.74
CA ARG A 398 10.45 5.49 -8.73
C ARG A 398 10.05 4.29 -9.57
N ASN A 399 9.27 3.38 -9.02
CA ASN A 399 8.81 2.19 -9.72
C ASN A 399 7.67 2.55 -10.69
N PRO A 400 7.84 2.44 -12.01
CA PRO A 400 6.76 2.72 -12.97
C PRO A 400 5.62 1.69 -12.92
N PHE A 401 5.83 0.58 -12.21
CA PHE A 401 4.86 -0.48 -11.96
C PHE A 401 4.27 -0.47 -10.55
N SER A 402 4.42 0.65 -9.81
CA SER A 402 3.81 0.83 -8.49
C SER A 402 2.29 0.82 -8.56
N ASN A 403 1.65 0.62 -7.42
CA ASN A 403 0.20 0.77 -7.30
C ASN A 403 -0.24 2.18 -7.74
N LEU A 404 -1.40 2.32 -8.41
CA LEU A 404 -1.93 3.62 -8.83
C LEU A 404 -2.79 4.30 -7.76
N LYS A 405 -3.09 3.63 -6.63
CA LYS A 405 -3.86 4.21 -5.53
C LYS A 405 -2.99 5.19 -4.73
N PRO A 406 -3.32 6.50 -4.74
CA PRO A 406 -2.64 7.45 -3.85
C PRO A 406 -3.06 7.18 -2.40
N LEU A 407 -2.09 7.05 -1.52
CA LEU A 407 -2.29 6.90 -0.08
C LEU A 407 -1.79 8.15 0.63
N ARG A 408 -2.57 8.65 1.60
CA ARG A 408 -2.18 9.82 2.39
C ARG A 408 -0.96 9.50 3.25
N ASN A 409 0.04 10.35 3.18
CA ASN A 409 1.23 10.27 3.99
C ASN A 409 1.07 11.12 5.25
N PHE A 410 1.10 10.51 6.43
CA PHE A 410 1.10 11.26 7.69
C PHE A 410 2.51 11.58 8.17
N SER A 411 3.54 10.88 7.67
CA SER A 411 4.94 11.01 8.11
C SER A 411 5.75 12.02 7.29
N SER A 412 5.13 12.74 6.36
CA SER A 412 5.75 13.85 5.61
C SER A 412 4.76 14.99 5.40
N ASP A 413 5.22 16.23 5.63
CA ASP A 413 4.52 17.45 5.27
C ASP A 413 4.95 18.01 3.90
N ILE A 414 5.95 17.39 3.26
CA ILE A 414 6.43 17.73 1.91
C ILE A 414 5.73 16.86 0.86
N ASP A 415 5.70 15.55 1.10
CA ASP A 415 5.13 14.53 0.21
C ASP A 415 3.87 13.93 0.88
N PRO A 416 2.71 14.59 0.80
CA PRO A 416 1.49 14.18 1.50
C PRO A 416 0.83 12.92 0.89
N ILE A 417 1.43 12.35 -0.17
CA ILE A 417 0.97 11.16 -0.87
C ILE A 417 2.15 10.20 -1.09
N TYR A 418 1.90 8.92 -0.91
CA TYR A 418 2.78 7.84 -1.33
C TYR A 418 2.01 6.73 -2.06
N TYR A 419 2.75 5.78 -2.63
CA TYR A 419 2.21 4.65 -3.37
C TYR A 419 2.85 3.35 -2.88
N ILE A 420 2.05 2.27 -2.79
CA ILE A 420 2.57 0.92 -2.52
C ILE A 420 3.50 0.53 -3.67
N ASN A 421 4.64 -0.05 -3.33
CA ASN A 421 5.76 -0.35 -4.21
C ASN A 421 6.29 0.89 -4.95
N GLY A 422 6.24 2.08 -4.34
CA GLY A 422 6.55 3.36 -5.00
C GLY A 422 8.00 3.52 -5.48
N PHE A 423 8.96 2.85 -4.83
CA PHE A 423 10.35 2.77 -5.24
C PHE A 423 10.79 1.32 -5.37
N ILE A 424 11.78 1.06 -6.23
CA ILE A 424 12.35 -0.27 -6.46
C ILE A 424 13.87 -0.19 -6.52
N ALA A 425 14.53 -1.26 -6.08
CA ALA A 425 15.93 -1.55 -6.37
C ALA A 425 16.13 -3.06 -6.51
N VAL A 426 17.20 -3.46 -7.21
CA VAL A 426 17.58 -4.88 -7.34
C VAL A 426 19.01 -5.07 -6.89
N LEU A 427 19.22 -6.01 -5.97
CA LEU A 427 20.52 -6.35 -5.40
C LEU A 427 20.95 -7.75 -5.84
N LEU A 428 22.26 -7.97 -5.95
CA LEU A 428 22.81 -9.29 -6.22
C LEU A 428 24.10 -9.53 -5.43
N LYS A 429 24.18 -10.69 -4.79
CA LYS A 429 25.42 -11.16 -4.15
C LYS A 429 26.31 -11.90 -5.15
N TYR A 430 27.60 -11.59 -5.15
CA TYR A 430 28.61 -12.12 -6.09
C TYR A 430 29.84 -12.74 -5.41
#